data_AF-A0A973JXA6-F1
#
_entry.id   AF-A0A973JXA6-F1
#
_cell.length_a   1.000
_cell.length_b   1.000
_cell.length_c   1.000
_cell.angle_alpha   90.00
_cell.angle_beta   90.00
_cell.angle_gamma   90.00
#
_symmetry.space_group_name_H-M   'P 1'
#
loop_
_entity.id
_entity.type
_entity.pdbx_description
1 polymer ?
#
loop_
_entity_poly.entity_id
_entity_poly.type
_entity_poly.pdbx_seq_one_letter_code
_entity_poly.pdbx_strand_id
1 'polypeptide(L)'
;MILTTGPASHDPARDVPELAPYARPTVRLHPRRGVPGPRDSHLGGPLWWPAAEPWPSCGEHRDVNGRQLDPYPLVAVAQLTAADFPEIRFPDGTDLVQVLWCTDWHDQPHPEGWGQACVLVWRRADDVTHPLSERPDPGEDEDMVPRACVLHPERLTEYPWHEELPPGLAGRHEAWLEERGLDDDVSTIPGCKLGGSMRWGVTDLPGAMDCGECGA
;
A
#
# COMPACT_ATOMS: atom_id res chain seq x y z
N MET A 1 20.10 9.56 10.40
CA MET A 1 20.55 8.15 10.33
C MET A 1 19.68 7.48 9.29
N ILE A 2 20.25 6.99 8.18
CA ILE A 2 19.47 6.25 7.18
C ILE A 2 19.12 4.91 7.82
N LEU A 3 17.84 4.63 7.99
CA LEU A 3 17.37 3.34 8.49
C LEU A 3 17.31 2.39 7.30
N THR A 4 18.36 1.61 7.12
CA THR A 4 18.41 0.55 6.11
C THR A 4 18.06 -0.78 6.77
N THR A 5 17.37 -1.64 6.04
CA THR A 5 17.24 -3.05 6.39
C THR A 5 18.65 -3.66 6.39
N GLY A 6 18.91 -4.64 7.25
CA GLY A 6 20.12 -5.44 7.14
C GLY A 6 20.19 -6.10 5.75
N PRO A 7 21.38 -6.49 5.27
CA PRO A 7 21.49 -7.25 4.02
C PRO A 7 20.61 -8.50 4.11
N ALA A 8 19.95 -8.85 3.00
CA ALA A 8 19.17 -10.08 2.92
C ALA A 8 20.06 -11.27 3.30
N SER A 9 19.49 -12.21 4.05
CA SER A 9 20.23 -13.41 4.48
C SER A 9 20.68 -14.25 3.29
N HIS A 10 19.89 -14.21 2.21
CA HIS A 10 20.09 -14.94 0.95
C HIS A 10 19.73 -14.04 -0.23
N ASP A 11 20.33 -14.31 -1.38
CA ASP A 11 19.96 -13.69 -2.66
C ASP A 11 19.27 -14.75 -3.52
N PRO A 12 17.93 -14.70 -3.68
CA PRO A 12 17.20 -15.72 -4.42
C PRO A 12 17.71 -15.93 -5.86
N ALA A 13 18.09 -14.86 -6.58
CA ALA A 13 18.58 -15.00 -7.95
C ALA A 13 20.03 -15.49 -8.03
N ARG A 14 20.77 -15.51 -6.92
CA ARG A 14 22.08 -16.16 -6.89
C ARG A 14 21.94 -17.68 -6.85
N ASP A 15 20.99 -18.17 -6.06
CA ASP A 15 20.80 -19.60 -5.84
C ASP A 15 19.82 -20.23 -6.85
N VAL A 16 18.85 -19.44 -7.34
CA VAL A 16 17.90 -19.79 -8.40
C VAL A 16 17.98 -18.72 -9.52
N PRO A 17 18.99 -18.79 -10.40
CA PRO A 17 19.27 -17.75 -11.41
C PRO A 17 18.12 -17.41 -12.34
N GLU A 18 17.21 -18.36 -12.58
CA GLU A 18 16.01 -18.15 -13.39
C GLU A 18 15.00 -17.17 -12.76
N LEU A 19 15.16 -16.77 -11.50
CA LEU A 19 14.40 -15.69 -10.88
C LEU A 19 14.86 -14.30 -11.33
N ALA A 20 16.09 -14.14 -11.82
CA ALA A 20 16.64 -12.82 -12.16
C ALA A 20 15.76 -11.99 -13.13
N PRO A 21 15.15 -12.57 -14.19
CA PRO A 21 14.23 -11.85 -15.08
C PRO A 21 12.94 -11.37 -14.40
N TYR A 22 12.60 -11.91 -13.23
CA TYR A 22 11.39 -11.61 -12.48
C TYR A 22 11.62 -10.59 -11.35
N ALA A 23 12.85 -10.09 -11.20
CA ALA A 23 13.19 -9.06 -10.23
C ALA A 23 12.29 -7.83 -10.38
N ARG A 24 11.68 -7.38 -9.29
CA ARG A 24 10.82 -6.19 -9.24
C ARG A 24 11.39 -5.12 -8.33
N PRO A 25 11.34 -3.84 -8.73
CA PRO A 25 11.64 -2.75 -7.82
C PRO A 25 10.56 -2.67 -6.74
N THR A 26 10.97 -2.46 -5.49
CA THR A 26 10.06 -2.20 -4.38
C THR A 26 10.67 -1.14 -3.46
N VAL A 27 9.81 -0.38 -2.79
CA VAL A 27 10.25 0.63 -1.81
C VAL A 27 9.66 0.29 -0.45
N ARG A 28 10.51 -0.11 0.49
CA ARG A 28 10.12 -0.33 1.88
C ARG A 28 10.01 1.01 2.60
N LEU A 29 8.87 1.31 3.19
CA LEU A 29 8.55 2.66 3.68
C LEU A 29 9.05 2.96 5.09
N HIS A 30 9.34 1.92 5.90
CA HIS A 30 9.79 2.02 7.30
C HIS A 30 9.08 3.11 8.12
N PRO A 31 7.75 3.04 8.28
CA PRO A 31 7.00 4.08 8.98
C PRO A 31 7.41 4.17 10.45
N ARG A 32 7.60 5.40 10.93
CA ARG A 32 7.89 5.70 12.33
C ARG A 32 6.93 6.76 12.83
N ARG A 33 6.34 6.52 14.01
CA ARG A 33 5.46 7.50 14.67
C ARG A 33 6.15 8.85 14.72
N GLY A 34 5.44 9.88 14.27
CA GLY A 34 5.99 11.22 14.15
C GLY A 34 4.92 12.21 13.72
N VAL A 35 5.33 13.46 13.55
CA VAL A 35 4.45 14.54 13.06
C VAL A 35 4.93 14.90 11.66
N PRO A 36 4.37 14.29 10.60
CA PRO A 36 4.75 14.62 9.23
C PRO A 36 4.29 16.05 8.88
N GLY A 37 5.06 16.71 8.03
CA GLY A 37 4.63 17.97 7.42
C GLY A 37 3.43 17.72 6.50
N PRO A 38 2.57 18.73 6.30
CA PRO A 38 1.32 18.57 5.56
C PRO A 38 1.53 18.21 4.09
N ARG A 39 2.69 18.53 3.50
CA ARG A 39 3.03 18.22 2.10
C ARG A 39 4.00 17.04 1.96
N ASP A 40 4.43 16.47 3.07
CA ASP A 40 5.37 15.35 3.07
C ASP A 40 4.65 14.07 2.65
N SER A 41 5.42 13.09 2.16
CA SER A 41 4.90 11.74 2.10
C SER A 41 4.87 11.09 3.48
N HIS A 42 3.75 10.47 3.84
CA HIS A 42 3.52 9.93 5.18
C HIS A 42 2.42 8.85 5.20
N LEU A 43 2.38 8.07 6.28
CA LEU A 43 1.24 7.21 6.63
C LEU A 43 0.43 7.86 7.75
N GLY A 44 -0.88 7.64 7.73
CA GLY A 44 -1.83 8.28 8.63
C GLY A 44 -1.79 9.80 8.51
N GLY A 45 -1.97 10.49 9.63
CA GLY A 45 -1.61 11.90 9.76
C GLY A 45 -2.28 12.84 8.77
N PRO A 46 -1.72 14.06 8.65
CA PRO A 46 -2.42 15.10 7.92
C PRO A 46 -2.35 15.17 6.37
N LEU A 47 -3.32 14.53 5.67
CA LEU A 47 -4.09 15.05 4.51
C LEU A 47 -3.82 16.49 4.00
N TRP A 48 -3.08 16.71 2.91
CA TRP A 48 -3.08 17.97 2.15
C TRP A 48 -4.37 18.10 1.32
N TRP A 49 -5.47 18.42 2.01
CA TRP A 49 -6.81 18.39 1.43
C TRP A 49 -7.38 19.80 1.24
N PRO A 50 -8.02 20.15 0.10
CA PRO A 50 -8.66 21.46 -0.08
C PRO A 50 -9.86 21.65 0.84
N ALA A 51 -9.96 22.79 1.50
CA ALA A 51 -11.10 23.10 2.37
C ALA A 51 -12.45 23.19 1.63
N ALA A 52 -12.42 23.50 0.33
CA ALA A 52 -13.62 23.58 -0.52
C ALA A 52 -14.11 22.21 -1.04
N GLU A 53 -13.30 21.16 -0.88
CA GLU A 53 -13.62 19.82 -1.37
C GLU A 53 -14.21 18.98 -0.22
N PRO A 54 -15.42 18.41 -0.37
CA PRO A 54 -16.02 17.55 0.64
C PRO A 54 -15.12 16.36 0.98
N TRP A 55 -15.05 16.01 2.26
CA TRP A 55 -14.30 14.84 2.69
C TRP A 55 -15.02 13.55 2.26
N PRO A 56 -14.31 12.54 1.71
CA PRO A 56 -14.93 11.27 1.32
C PRO A 56 -15.55 10.53 2.51
N SER A 57 -16.68 9.87 2.29
CA SER A 57 -17.37 9.08 3.33
C SER A 57 -17.83 7.72 2.80
N CYS A 58 -17.88 6.73 3.69
CA CYS A 58 -18.48 5.43 3.47
C CYS A 58 -19.98 5.48 3.82
N GLY A 59 -20.82 4.98 2.90
CA GLY A 59 -22.27 4.86 3.12
C GLY A 59 -22.72 3.55 3.77
N GLU A 60 -21.80 2.59 3.92
CA GLU A 60 -22.12 1.22 4.34
C GLU A 60 -21.40 0.81 5.64
N HIS A 61 -20.73 1.75 6.31
CA HIS A 61 -19.99 1.49 7.54
C HIS A 61 -20.91 0.99 8.66
N ARG A 62 -20.51 -0.07 9.36
CA ARG A 62 -21.23 -0.62 10.51
C ARG A 62 -20.38 -0.49 11.78
N ASP A 63 -21.02 -0.08 12.87
CA ASP A 63 -20.38 -0.12 14.18
C ASP A 63 -20.20 -1.57 14.70
N VAL A 64 -19.50 -1.73 15.83
CA VAL A 64 -19.25 -3.04 16.46
C VAL A 64 -20.53 -3.83 16.81
N ASN A 65 -21.69 -3.18 16.83
CA ASN A 65 -23.00 -3.82 17.05
C ASN A 65 -23.76 -4.07 15.74
N GLY A 66 -23.14 -3.85 14.58
CA GLY A 66 -23.71 -4.04 13.25
C GLY A 66 -24.64 -2.92 12.80
N ARG A 67 -24.73 -1.81 13.56
CA ARG A 67 -25.59 -0.67 13.18
C ARG A 67 -24.86 0.20 12.16
N GLN A 68 -25.55 0.51 11.07
CA GLN A 68 -25.02 1.36 10.02
C GLN A 68 -24.86 2.81 10.52
N LEU A 69 -23.67 3.37 10.36
CA LEU A 69 -23.35 4.77 10.62
C LEU A 69 -23.02 5.43 9.27
N ASP A 70 -24.00 6.05 8.63
CA ASP A 70 -23.84 6.73 7.34
C ASP A 70 -24.23 8.22 7.48
N PRO A 71 -23.39 9.17 7.04
CA PRO A 71 -22.06 8.98 6.43
C PRO A 71 -20.93 8.83 7.46
N TYR A 72 -20.10 7.79 7.29
CA TYR A 72 -18.87 7.60 8.06
C TYR A 72 -17.67 8.21 7.31
N PRO A 73 -16.94 9.19 7.87
CA PRO A 73 -15.82 9.80 7.15
C PRO A 73 -14.69 8.79 6.96
N LEU A 74 -14.16 8.68 5.74
CA LEU A 74 -13.03 7.79 5.48
C LEU A 74 -11.78 8.29 6.22
N VAL A 75 -10.96 7.37 6.71
CA VAL A 75 -9.75 7.73 7.47
C VAL A 75 -8.56 7.89 6.53
N ALA A 76 -7.67 8.83 6.86
CA ALA A 76 -6.46 9.08 6.10
C ALA A 76 -5.46 7.92 6.31
N VAL A 77 -5.07 7.26 5.22
CA VAL A 77 -4.15 6.11 5.26
C VAL A 77 -2.76 6.50 4.83
N ALA A 78 -2.64 7.20 3.71
CA ALA A 78 -1.36 7.61 3.16
C ALA A 78 -1.49 8.87 2.33
N GLN A 79 -0.40 9.64 2.29
CA GLN A 79 -0.16 10.67 1.30
C GLN A 79 1.22 10.42 0.72
N LEU A 80 1.37 10.33 -0.60
CA LEU A 80 2.64 10.07 -1.27
C LEU A 80 2.84 11.04 -2.43
N THR A 81 4.05 11.59 -2.55
CA THR A 81 4.40 12.55 -3.60
C THR A 81 5.22 11.89 -4.70
N ALA A 82 5.10 12.40 -5.93
CA ALA A 82 5.94 11.97 -7.05
C ALA A 82 7.43 12.27 -6.84
N ALA A 83 7.75 13.31 -6.05
CA ALA A 83 9.12 13.67 -5.71
C ALA A 83 9.80 12.60 -4.84
N ASP A 84 9.07 12.06 -3.86
CA ASP A 84 9.59 11.03 -2.96
C ASP A 84 9.55 9.63 -3.59
N PHE A 85 8.55 9.37 -4.44
CA PHE A 85 8.25 8.05 -5.02
C PHE A 85 8.00 8.11 -6.54
N PRO A 86 9.04 8.31 -7.36
CA PRO A 86 8.95 8.22 -8.81
C PRO A 86 8.54 6.83 -9.33
N GLU A 87 8.54 5.80 -8.47
CA GLU A 87 8.07 4.45 -8.78
C GLU A 87 6.56 4.36 -9.01
N ILE A 88 5.79 5.32 -8.48
CA ILE A 88 4.33 5.39 -8.70
C ILE A 88 4.09 5.99 -10.09
N ARG A 89 3.21 5.35 -10.86
CA ARG A 89 2.69 5.91 -12.11
C ARG A 89 1.56 6.89 -11.81
N PHE A 90 1.91 8.15 -11.60
CA PHE A 90 0.92 9.22 -11.43
C PHE A 90 0.18 9.50 -12.75
N PRO A 91 -1.15 9.69 -12.72
CA PRO A 91 -1.90 10.23 -13.87
C PRO A 91 -1.35 11.58 -14.34
N ASP A 92 -1.53 11.89 -15.62
CA ASP A 92 -1.06 13.14 -16.23
C ASP A 92 -1.50 14.37 -15.44
N GLY A 93 -0.53 15.24 -15.12
CA GLY A 93 -0.77 16.49 -14.39
C GLY A 93 -0.92 16.33 -12.87
N THR A 94 -0.78 15.13 -12.33
CA THR A 94 -0.81 14.88 -10.87
C THR A 94 0.58 14.58 -10.32
N ASP A 95 0.82 14.96 -9.06
CA ASP A 95 2.09 14.74 -8.35
C ASP A 95 1.87 14.31 -6.88
N LEU A 96 0.61 14.10 -6.50
CA LEU A 96 0.17 13.74 -5.17
C LEU A 96 -0.92 12.67 -5.24
N VAL A 97 -0.74 11.59 -4.50
CA VAL A 97 -1.75 10.55 -4.30
C VAL A 97 -2.08 10.47 -2.82
N GLN A 98 -3.37 10.44 -2.54
CA GLN A 98 -3.92 10.32 -1.20
C GLN A 98 -4.77 9.07 -1.14
N VAL A 99 -4.52 8.25 -0.13
CA VAL A 99 -5.25 7.00 0.11
C VAL A 99 -6.09 7.18 1.37
N LEU A 100 -7.38 6.92 1.24
CA LEU A 100 -8.33 6.89 2.34
C LEU A 100 -9.02 5.53 2.36
N TRP A 101 -9.49 5.09 3.52
CA TRP A 101 -10.32 3.88 3.60
C TRP A 101 -11.43 3.98 4.64
N CYS A 102 -12.41 3.08 4.56
CA CYS A 102 -13.29 2.78 5.68
C CYS A 102 -12.56 1.88 6.68
N THR A 103 -12.79 2.08 7.98
CA THR A 103 -12.22 1.20 9.02
C THR A 103 -12.94 -0.15 9.09
N ASP A 104 -14.18 -0.21 8.62
CA ASP A 104 -14.97 -1.43 8.52
C ASP A 104 -14.58 -2.24 7.27
N TRP A 105 -14.88 -3.53 7.31
CA TRP A 105 -14.59 -4.46 6.22
C TRP A 105 -15.79 -4.59 5.27
N HIS A 106 -15.51 -4.46 3.98
CA HIS A 106 -16.51 -4.45 2.91
C HIS A 106 -16.26 -5.58 1.91
N ASP A 107 -17.35 -6.09 1.32
CA ASP A 107 -17.28 -6.91 0.12
C ASP A 107 -16.60 -6.10 -1.00
N GLN A 108 -15.58 -6.66 -1.61
CA GLN A 108 -14.83 -6.04 -2.71
C GLN A 108 -15.35 -6.58 -4.04
N PRO A 109 -15.59 -5.72 -5.04
CA PRO A 109 -16.17 -6.15 -6.31
C PRO A 109 -15.17 -6.82 -7.26
N HIS A 110 -13.87 -6.50 -7.19
CA HIS A 110 -12.85 -7.10 -8.04
C HIS A 110 -11.42 -6.94 -7.49
N PRO A 111 -10.65 -8.03 -7.27
CA PRO A 111 -11.18 -9.39 -7.16
C PRO A 111 -12.28 -9.47 -6.09
N GLU A 112 -13.24 -10.37 -6.28
CA GLU A 112 -14.25 -10.64 -5.25
C GLU A 112 -13.55 -11.07 -3.97
N GLY A 113 -13.83 -10.40 -2.86
CA GLY A 113 -13.12 -10.65 -1.62
C GLY A 113 -13.62 -9.79 -0.48
N TRP A 114 -12.90 -9.84 0.64
CA TRP A 114 -13.22 -9.08 1.83
C TRP A 114 -12.05 -8.16 2.19
N GLY A 115 -12.29 -6.85 2.24
CA GLY A 115 -11.24 -5.83 2.38
C GLY A 115 -11.76 -4.47 2.78
N GLN A 116 -10.87 -3.49 2.96
CA GLN A 116 -11.29 -2.11 3.24
C GLN A 116 -11.77 -1.44 1.95
N ALA A 117 -12.88 -0.69 2.04
CA ALA A 117 -13.33 0.18 0.96
C ALA A 117 -12.35 1.36 0.83
N CYS A 118 -11.40 1.24 -0.09
CA CYS A 118 -10.35 2.23 -0.35
C CYS A 118 -10.79 3.27 -1.39
N VAL A 119 -10.41 4.52 -1.17
CA VAL A 119 -10.52 5.61 -2.14
C VAL A 119 -9.13 6.17 -2.40
N LEU A 120 -8.76 6.24 -3.68
CA LEU A 120 -7.55 6.90 -4.13
C LEU A 120 -7.92 8.25 -4.74
N VAL A 121 -7.23 9.30 -4.30
CA VAL A 121 -7.42 10.66 -4.83
C VAL A 121 -6.10 11.14 -5.41
N TRP A 122 -6.10 11.37 -6.72
CA TRP A 122 -4.97 11.88 -7.48
C TRP A 122 -5.15 13.37 -7.70
N ARG A 123 -4.14 14.17 -7.38
CA ARG A 123 -4.22 15.63 -7.57
C ARG A 123 -2.84 16.24 -7.79
N ARG A 124 -2.85 17.51 -8.20
CA ARG A 124 -1.68 18.36 -8.16
C ARG A 124 -1.61 19.06 -6.80
N ALA A 125 -0.52 18.87 -6.07
CA ALA A 125 -0.35 19.38 -4.71
C ALA A 125 -0.45 20.92 -4.63
N ASP A 126 0.03 21.59 -5.67
CA ASP A 126 0.02 23.05 -5.78
C ASP A 126 -1.37 23.65 -6.07
N ASP A 127 -2.35 22.84 -6.49
CA ASP A 127 -3.72 23.32 -6.71
C ASP A 127 -4.46 23.51 -5.36
N VAL A 128 -3.94 22.92 -4.28
CA VAL A 128 -4.46 23.09 -2.92
C VAL A 128 -3.88 24.39 -2.34
N THR A 129 -4.62 25.49 -2.49
CA THR A 129 -4.23 26.82 -1.99
C THR A 129 -4.77 27.12 -0.59
N HIS A 130 -5.90 26.52 -0.24
CA HIS A 130 -6.55 26.66 1.06
C HIS A 130 -6.77 25.27 1.68
N PRO A 131 -5.81 24.77 2.47
CA PRO A 131 -5.92 23.45 3.07
C PRO A 131 -6.97 23.42 4.18
N LEU A 132 -7.63 22.27 4.31
CA LEU A 132 -8.58 21.98 5.38
C LEU A 132 -7.87 22.06 6.74
N SER A 133 -8.41 22.87 7.66
CA SER A 133 -7.81 23.12 8.97
C SER A 133 -8.06 22.01 9.98
N GLU A 134 -9.21 21.34 9.89
CA GLU A 134 -9.65 20.30 10.82
C GLU A 134 -10.24 19.14 10.02
N ARG A 135 -9.83 17.92 10.37
CA ARG A 135 -10.32 16.70 9.70
C ARG A 135 -11.57 16.21 10.38
N PRO A 136 -12.48 15.56 9.64
CA PRO A 136 -13.51 14.76 10.27
C PRO A 136 -12.89 13.72 11.20
N ASP A 137 -13.41 13.64 12.42
CA ASP A 137 -13.07 12.61 13.38
C ASP A 137 -13.85 11.33 13.06
N PRO A 138 -13.18 10.20 12.75
CA PRO A 138 -13.84 8.93 12.48
C PRO A 138 -14.37 8.22 13.74
N GLY A 139 -14.16 8.75 14.94
CA GLY A 139 -14.59 8.14 16.20
C GLY A 139 -13.61 7.08 16.72
N GLU A 140 -14.09 6.22 17.62
CA GLU A 140 -13.24 5.41 18.51
C GLU A 140 -12.66 4.09 17.93
N ASP A 141 -12.83 3.81 16.64
CA ASP A 141 -12.26 2.60 16.03
C ASP A 141 -10.75 2.75 15.80
N GLU A 142 -9.95 2.60 16.85
CA GLU A 142 -8.52 2.89 16.84
C GLU A 142 -7.68 1.88 16.01
N ASP A 143 -8.15 0.65 15.83
CA ASP A 143 -7.31 -0.45 15.30
C ASP A 143 -7.06 -0.31 13.80
N MET A 144 -8.03 0.26 13.08
CA MET A 144 -7.97 0.46 11.62
C MET A 144 -7.70 1.92 11.24
N VAL A 145 -7.36 2.78 12.20
CA VAL A 145 -6.95 4.17 11.99
C VAL A 145 -5.41 4.28 12.01
N PRO A 146 -4.76 4.54 10.86
CA PRO A 146 -3.31 4.65 10.82
C PRO A 146 -2.80 5.82 11.64
N ARG A 147 -1.85 5.54 12.54
CA ARG A 147 -1.16 6.59 13.31
C ARG A 147 -0.25 7.39 12.39
N ALA A 148 -0.18 8.70 12.62
CA ALA A 148 0.72 9.58 11.90
C ALA A 148 2.19 9.09 11.99
N CYS A 149 2.78 8.83 10.82
CA CYS A 149 4.15 8.33 10.71
C CYS A 149 4.92 9.07 9.62
N VAL A 150 6.16 9.44 9.93
CA VAL A 150 7.15 9.83 8.91
C VAL A 150 7.75 8.59 8.26
N LEU A 151 8.15 8.70 6.99
CA LEU A 151 8.69 7.57 6.22
C LEU A 151 10.21 7.63 6.14
N HIS A 152 10.83 6.46 6.06
CA HIS A 152 12.25 6.30 5.78
C HIS A 152 12.43 5.33 4.60
N PRO A 153 12.19 5.80 3.36
CA PRO A 153 12.14 4.92 2.20
C PRO A 153 13.46 4.22 1.91
N GLU A 154 13.38 2.92 1.62
CA GLU A 154 14.50 2.09 1.20
C GLU A 154 14.13 1.37 -0.10
N ARG A 155 14.87 1.66 -1.18
CA ARG A 155 14.66 1.07 -2.50
C ARG A 155 15.41 -0.25 -2.61
N LEU A 156 14.68 -1.30 -2.91
CA LEU A 156 15.15 -2.67 -2.91
C LEU A 156 14.70 -3.38 -4.19
N THR A 157 15.27 -4.54 -4.42
CA THR A 157 14.81 -5.50 -5.41
C THR A 157 14.24 -6.70 -4.67
N GLU A 158 13.08 -7.16 -5.11
CA GLU A 158 12.46 -8.36 -4.58
C GLU A 158 12.00 -9.28 -5.71
N TYR A 159 11.63 -10.51 -5.35
CA TYR A 159 11.23 -11.55 -6.30
C TYR A 159 9.78 -11.98 -6.04
N PRO A 160 9.05 -12.42 -7.08
CA PRO A 160 7.63 -12.68 -6.94
C PRO A 160 7.29 -13.85 -6.03
N TRP A 161 6.06 -13.81 -5.52
CA TRP A 161 5.44 -14.96 -4.89
C TRP A 161 5.35 -16.13 -5.87
N HIS A 162 5.42 -17.37 -5.38
CA HIS A 162 5.48 -18.56 -6.24
C HIS A 162 4.31 -18.66 -7.24
N GLU A 163 3.11 -18.19 -6.87
CA GLU A 163 1.93 -18.17 -7.77
C GLU A 163 2.06 -17.17 -8.92
N GLU A 164 2.92 -16.16 -8.81
CA GLU A 164 3.22 -15.23 -9.90
C GLU A 164 4.30 -15.76 -10.85
N LEU A 165 4.88 -16.93 -10.56
CA LEU A 165 5.96 -17.56 -11.36
C LEU A 165 5.40 -18.66 -12.26
N PRO A 166 6.05 -18.96 -13.40
CA PRO A 166 5.71 -20.14 -14.19
C PRO A 166 5.82 -21.42 -13.35
N PRO A 167 4.97 -22.44 -13.54
CA PRO A 167 4.91 -23.61 -12.65
C PRO A 167 6.25 -24.32 -12.43
N GLY A 168 7.08 -24.44 -13.47
CA GLY A 168 8.40 -25.07 -13.34
C GLY A 168 9.43 -24.22 -12.58
N LEU A 169 9.27 -22.90 -12.56
CA LEU A 169 10.10 -22.01 -11.75
C LEU A 169 9.57 -21.93 -10.32
N ALA A 170 8.25 -21.85 -10.13
CA ALA A 170 7.59 -21.88 -8.82
C ALA A 170 8.03 -23.11 -8.01
N GLY A 171 7.91 -24.32 -8.57
CA GLY A 171 8.30 -25.54 -7.86
C GLY A 171 9.79 -25.63 -7.54
N ARG A 172 10.68 -25.01 -8.34
CA ARG A 172 12.12 -24.94 -8.03
C ARG A 172 12.43 -23.92 -6.93
N HIS A 173 11.72 -22.80 -6.93
CA HIS A 173 11.83 -21.78 -5.90
C HIS A 173 11.33 -22.31 -4.54
N GLU A 174 10.18 -22.98 -4.52
CA GLU A 174 9.64 -23.65 -3.32
C GLU A 174 10.60 -24.72 -2.79
N ALA A 175 11.13 -25.59 -3.66
CA ALA A 175 12.11 -26.61 -3.26
C ALA A 175 13.38 -25.98 -2.67
N TRP A 176 13.88 -24.88 -3.25
CA TRP A 176 15.03 -24.16 -2.71
C TRP A 176 14.76 -23.57 -1.32
N LEU A 177 13.56 -22.99 -1.10
CA LEU A 177 13.15 -22.51 0.23
C LEU A 177 13.14 -23.65 1.25
N GLU A 178 12.55 -24.79 0.90
CA GLU A 178 12.47 -25.97 1.77
C GLU A 178 13.86 -26.54 2.10
N GLU A 179 14.71 -26.74 1.09
CA GLU A 179 16.08 -27.27 1.24
C GLU A 179 16.96 -26.39 2.14
N ARG A 180 16.70 -25.08 2.17
CA ARG A 180 17.44 -24.11 2.96
C ARG A 180 16.77 -23.76 4.29
N GLY A 181 15.56 -24.25 4.54
CA GLY A 181 14.76 -23.87 5.71
C GLY A 181 14.48 -22.37 5.76
N LEU A 182 14.18 -21.77 4.60
CA LEU A 182 13.88 -20.35 4.47
C LEU A 182 12.39 -20.10 4.40
N ASP A 183 11.97 -18.98 4.98
CA ASP A 183 10.65 -18.42 4.75
C ASP A 183 10.62 -17.66 3.42
N ASP A 184 9.42 -17.44 2.91
CA ASP A 184 9.16 -16.69 1.68
C ASP A 184 9.56 -15.21 1.73
N ASP A 185 9.81 -14.67 2.93
CA ASP A 185 10.19 -13.29 3.18
C ASP A 185 11.57 -12.92 2.58
N VAL A 186 12.37 -13.93 2.23
CA VAL A 186 13.63 -13.77 1.46
C VAL A 186 13.38 -13.38 0.01
N SER A 187 12.17 -13.63 -0.50
CA SER A 187 11.77 -13.32 -1.87
C SER A 187 10.81 -12.13 -1.90
N THR A 188 9.71 -12.19 -1.13
CA THR A 188 8.77 -11.08 -1.00
C THR A 188 9.04 -10.31 0.29
N ILE A 189 9.58 -9.10 0.15
CA ILE A 189 9.97 -8.27 1.30
C ILE A 189 8.74 -7.95 2.15
N PRO A 190 8.81 -8.16 3.48
CA PRO A 190 7.68 -7.92 4.37
C PRO A 190 7.57 -6.46 4.84
N GLY A 191 6.38 -6.09 5.30
CA GLY A 191 6.06 -4.80 5.91
C GLY A 191 5.39 -3.82 4.95
N CYS A 192 5.36 -2.54 5.33
CA CYS A 192 4.77 -1.47 4.49
C CYS A 192 5.70 -1.18 3.32
N LYS A 193 5.26 -1.49 2.11
CA LYS A 193 6.02 -1.29 0.88
C LYS A 193 5.17 -0.72 -0.25
N LEU A 194 5.85 -0.13 -1.21
CA LEU A 194 5.31 0.33 -2.47
C LEU A 194 5.89 -0.52 -3.61
N GLY A 195 5.02 -1.02 -4.49
CA GLY A 195 5.42 -1.83 -5.63
C GLY A 195 5.92 -3.23 -5.23
N GLY A 196 6.64 -3.87 -6.15
CA GLY A 196 7.12 -5.22 -5.99
C GLY A 196 6.05 -6.29 -6.22
N SER A 197 5.99 -7.29 -5.35
CA SER A 197 5.13 -8.46 -5.40
C SER A 197 4.26 -8.59 -4.16
N MET A 198 3.03 -9.05 -4.38
CA MET A 198 2.09 -9.34 -3.32
C MET A 198 2.27 -10.77 -2.84
N ARG A 199 2.01 -10.99 -1.54
CA ARG A 199 1.87 -12.33 -1.00
C ARG A 199 0.38 -12.70 -1.04
N TRP A 200 0.05 -13.71 -1.85
CA TRP A 200 -1.32 -14.20 -2.07
C TRP A 200 -1.80 -15.19 -1.00
N GLY A 201 -1.05 -15.39 0.08
CA GLY A 201 -1.43 -16.30 1.17
C GLY A 201 -2.70 -15.93 1.95
N VAL A 202 -3.30 -14.75 1.69
CA VAL A 202 -4.55 -14.28 2.32
C VAL A 202 -5.69 -14.07 1.33
N THR A 203 -5.42 -14.12 0.02
CA THR A 203 -6.40 -13.96 -1.06
C THR A 203 -5.84 -14.61 -2.32
N ASP A 204 -6.66 -15.36 -3.04
CA ASP A 204 -6.22 -16.04 -4.26
C ASP A 204 -5.73 -15.02 -5.31
N LEU A 205 -4.63 -15.32 -6.01
CA LEU A 205 -4.16 -14.53 -7.15
C LEU A 205 -5.27 -14.46 -8.23
N PRO A 206 -5.82 -13.26 -8.54
CA PRO A 206 -6.78 -13.15 -9.62
C PRO A 206 -6.13 -13.39 -10.97
N GLY A 207 -6.91 -13.91 -11.92
CA GLY A 207 -6.42 -14.20 -13.28
C GLY A 207 -5.99 -12.96 -14.07
N ALA A 208 -6.46 -11.77 -13.69
CA ALA A 208 -6.03 -10.47 -14.21
C ALA A 208 -6.05 -9.41 -13.10
N MET A 209 -5.12 -8.46 -13.16
CA MET A 209 -4.99 -7.33 -12.24
C MET A 209 -5.21 -5.99 -12.97
N ASP A 210 -5.77 -6.04 -14.18
CA ASP A 210 -5.94 -4.87 -15.02
C ASP A 210 -7.01 -3.94 -14.43
N CYS A 211 -6.73 -2.64 -14.39
CA CYS A 211 -7.74 -1.68 -13.97
C CYS A 211 -8.95 -1.69 -14.93
N GLY A 212 -10.16 -1.92 -14.42
CA GLY A 212 -11.38 -1.96 -15.25
C GLY A 212 -11.73 -0.62 -15.94
N GLU A 213 -11.20 0.51 -15.45
CA GLU A 213 -11.43 1.83 -16.04
C GLU A 213 -10.38 2.21 -17.10
N CYS A 214 -9.10 1.98 -16.83
CA CYS A 214 -8.01 2.43 -17.69
C CYS A 214 -7.18 1.32 -18.34
N GLY A 215 -7.35 0.06 -17.92
CA GLY A 215 -6.62 -1.10 -18.45
C GLY A 215 -5.13 -1.11 -18.16
N ALA A 216 -4.67 -0.27 -17.22
CA ALA A 216 -3.29 -0.22 -16.75
C ALA A 216 -2.97 -1.29 -15.72
#